data_AF-A0A2N5IPB7-F1
#
_entry.id   AF-A0A2N5IPB7-F1
#
_cell.length_a   1.000
_cell.length_b   1.000
_cell.length_c   1.000
_cell.angle_alpha   90.00
_cell.angle_beta   90.00
_cell.angle_gamma   90.00
#
_symmetry.space_group_name_H-M   'P 1'
#
loop_
_entity.id
_entity.type
_entity.pdbx_description
1 polymer ?
#
loop_
_entity_poly.entity_id
_entity_poly.type
_entity_poly.pdbx_seq_one_letter_code
_entity_poly.pdbx_strand_id
1 'polypeptide(L)'
;MSTPDVGKQATDFAQRMETLLQNVLGGLEEGYVAEPHDKRLRGGRIGYRITQREKRGIELNSDGETVASLSFSFECSCKDAGAWLQVDKSVIMVSAEPEHMPLFHYDFNRVVGSEIPGAHINIFGSNDAATRIMLSCGNGSRGKSRRKKYINDGAFPTFSTLHFPVGGDRFRPGLEDVLQMAVYEFHIDTTADWKRFIEESRAEYRERQLKALIREFPDIAYDTLKREGYLDASVPPERPHRDEGQSRLTQY
;
A
#
# COMPACT_ATOMS: atom_id res chain seq x y z
N MET A 1 6.55 11.75 -26.99
CA MET A 1 7.21 11.55 -25.67
C MET A 1 7.91 10.20 -25.71
N SER A 2 9.20 10.14 -25.37
CA SER A 2 9.95 8.87 -25.35
C SER A 2 9.37 7.94 -24.30
N THR A 3 9.16 6.68 -24.64
CA THR A 3 8.57 5.71 -23.73
C THR A 3 9.57 5.37 -22.61
N PRO A 4 9.20 5.51 -21.33
CA PRO A 4 10.13 5.31 -20.23
C PRO A 4 10.57 3.84 -20.12
N ASP A 5 11.88 3.63 -19.96
CA ASP A 5 12.47 2.32 -19.69
C ASP A 5 11.85 1.68 -18.44
N VAL A 6 11.53 0.39 -18.52
CA VAL A 6 10.85 -0.34 -17.44
C VAL A 6 11.73 -0.43 -16.20
N GLY A 7 13.05 -0.61 -16.39
CA GLY A 7 14.02 -0.59 -15.30
C GLY A 7 13.98 0.74 -14.56
N LYS A 8 14.02 1.84 -15.31
CA LYS A 8 13.85 3.18 -14.73
C LYS A 8 12.53 3.34 -13.97
N GLN A 9 11.40 2.90 -14.51
CA GLN A 9 10.11 3.00 -13.80
C GLN A 9 10.09 2.20 -12.49
N ALA A 10 10.71 1.02 -12.45
CA ALA A 10 10.84 0.23 -11.23
C ALA A 10 11.74 0.90 -10.20
N THR A 11 12.88 1.46 -10.63
CA THR A 11 13.76 2.26 -9.77
C THR A 11 13.05 3.50 -9.23
N ASP A 12 12.35 4.25 -10.08
CA ASP A 12 11.58 5.44 -9.69
C ASP A 12 10.49 5.08 -8.66
N PHE A 13 9.82 3.93 -8.85
CA PHE A 13 8.81 3.46 -7.91
C PHE A 13 9.43 3.10 -6.55
N ALA A 14 10.57 2.40 -6.52
CA ALA A 14 11.28 2.09 -5.29
C ALA A 14 11.81 3.35 -4.57
N GLN A 15 12.41 4.27 -5.33
CA GLN A 15 12.91 5.55 -4.80
C GLN A 15 11.79 6.36 -4.14
N ARG A 16 10.59 6.34 -4.73
CA ARG A 16 9.42 6.98 -4.13
C ARG A 16 9.04 6.36 -2.78
N MET A 17 9.05 5.03 -2.66
CA MET A 17 8.75 4.38 -1.38
C MET A 17 9.79 4.74 -0.31
N GLU A 18 11.06 4.72 -0.70
CA GLU A 18 12.17 5.12 0.17
C GLU A 18 12.02 6.58 0.63
N THR A 19 11.78 7.49 -0.31
CA THR A 19 11.58 8.91 -0.04
C THR A 19 10.40 9.13 0.90
N LEU A 20 9.29 8.43 0.70
CA LEU A 20 8.14 8.46 1.61
C LEU A 20 8.54 8.03 3.02
N LEU A 21 9.18 6.87 3.15
CA LEU A 21 9.53 6.29 4.44
C LEU A 21 10.55 7.15 5.19
N GLN A 22 11.60 7.64 4.51
CA GLN A 22 12.57 8.57 5.07
C GLN A 22 11.92 9.87 5.54
N ASN A 23 11.04 10.45 4.72
CA ASN A 23 10.38 11.69 5.06
C ASN A 23 9.34 11.53 6.17
N VAL A 24 8.75 10.34 6.36
CA VAL A 24 7.74 10.08 7.40
C VAL A 24 8.38 9.64 8.71
N LEU A 25 9.29 8.66 8.68
CA LEU A 25 9.87 8.02 9.86
C LEU A 25 11.19 8.68 10.31
N GLY A 26 11.92 9.33 9.41
CA GLY A 26 13.25 9.87 9.68
C GLY A 26 14.33 8.79 9.81
N GLY A 27 15.61 9.17 9.68
CA GLY A 27 16.75 8.33 10.09
C GLY A 27 16.96 6.99 9.35
N LEU A 28 16.26 6.74 8.24
CA LEU A 28 16.43 5.53 7.45
C LEU A 28 17.57 5.68 6.43
N GLU A 29 18.80 5.56 6.92
CA GLU A 29 19.96 5.41 6.03
C GLU A 29 19.92 4.02 5.38
N GLU A 30 19.79 3.97 4.05
CA GLU A 30 19.88 2.75 3.22
C GLU A 30 18.83 1.64 3.49
N GLY A 31 17.53 1.97 3.56
CA GLY A 31 16.50 0.98 3.96
C GLY A 31 16.01 -0.03 2.91
N TYR A 32 16.36 0.08 1.62
CA TYR A 32 15.59 -0.57 0.54
C TYR A 32 16.39 -1.13 -0.64
N VAL A 33 15.80 -2.12 -1.33
CA VAL A 33 16.33 -2.71 -2.56
C VAL A 33 15.27 -2.71 -3.66
N ALA A 34 15.64 -2.16 -4.82
CA ALA A 34 14.96 -2.37 -6.09
C ALA A 34 15.78 -3.38 -6.91
N GLU A 35 15.46 -4.67 -6.79
CA GLU A 35 16.19 -5.71 -7.50
C GLU A 35 15.39 -6.18 -8.73
N PRO A 36 16.02 -6.28 -9.92
CA PRO A 36 15.40 -6.96 -11.04
C PRO A 36 15.07 -8.39 -10.61
N HIS A 37 13.84 -8.82 -10.84
CA HIS A 37 13.44 -10.18 -10.51
C HIS A 37 13.76 -11.07 -11.71
N ASP A 38 14.82 -11.88 -11.59
CA ASP A 38 15.33 -12.75 -12.67
C ASP A 38 14.30 -13.79 -13.17
N LYS A 39 13.18 -14.00 -12.47
CA LYS A 39 12.11 -14.83 -13.04
C LYS A 39 11.36 -14.02 -14.08
N ARG A 40 11.63 -14.32 -15.35
CA ARG A 40 10.68 -14.12 -16.45
C ARG A 40 9.29 -14.55 -15.99
N LEU A 41 8.38 -13.60 -15.85
CA LEU A 41 6.99 -13.92 -15.54
C LEU A 41 6.39 -14.70 -16.72
N ARG A 42 5.33 -15.46 -16.46
CA ARG A 42 4.65 -16.27 -17.48
C ARG A 42 4.33 -15.41 -18.71
N GLY A 43 4.86 -15.79 -19.88
CA GLY A 43 4.74 -15.02 -21.12
C GLY A 43 5.93 -14.11 -21.47
N GLY A 44 7.09 -14.25 -20.81
CA GLY A 44 8.32 -13.56 -21.21
C GLY A 44 8.46 -12.12 -20.71
N ARG A 45 7.61 -11.68 -19.78
CA ARG A 45 7.63 -10.32 -19.21
C ARG A 45 8.80 -10.16 -18.26
N ILE A 46 9.41 -8.98 -18.26
CA ILE A 46 10.41 -8.58 -17.27
C ILE A 46 9.67 -8.20 -15.98
N GLY A 47 9.99 -8.89 -14.90
CA GLY A 47 9.46 -8.61 -13.56
C GLY A 47 10.48 -7.86 -12.71
N TYR A 48 9.99 -7.01 -11.82
CA TYR A 48 10.79 -6.33 -10.79
C TYR A 48 10.21 -6.65 -9.43
N ARG A 49 11.09 -6.85 -8.43
CA ARG A 49 10.68 -6.98 -7.04
C ARG A 49 11.23 -5.80 -6.25
N ILE A 50 10.34 -5.12 -5.56
CA ILE A 50 10.67 -3.98 -4.69
C ILE A 50 10.34 -4.41 -3.26
N THR A 51 11.34 -4.36 -2.39
CA THR A 51 11.26 -4.82 -1.00
C THR A 51 12.18 -3.97 -0.12
N GLN A 52 11.92 -3.94 1.18
CA GLN A 52 12.88 -3.42 2.14
C GLN A 52 14.13 -4.32 2.25
N ARG A 53 15.27 -3.75 2.64
CA ARG A 53 16.53 -4.50 2.89
C ARG A 53 16.44 -5.39 4.10
N GLU A 54 15.94 -4.84 5.21
CA GLU A 54 15.86 -5.56 6.47
C GLU A 54 14.77 -6.63 6.39
N LYS A 55 15.16 -7.90 6.57
CA LYS A 55 14.24 -9.03 6.46
C LYS A 55 13.16 -8.99 7.53
N ARG A 56 13.49 -8.45 8.70
CA ARG A 56 12.52 -8.22 9.79
C ARG A 56 11.69 -6.95 9.64
N GLY A 57 11.82 -6.24 8.53
CA GLY A 57 11.07 -5.01 8.29
C GLY A 57 11.71 -3.78 8.92
N ILE A 58 11.09 -2.64 8.66
CA ILE A 58 11.47 -1.31 9.17
C ILE A 58 10.85 -1.14 10.54
N GLU A 59 11.65 -0.75 11.52
CA GLU A 59 11.17 -0.50 12.88
C GLU A 59 10.18 0.66 12.90
N LEU A 60 9.07 0.44 13.60
CA LEU A 60 8.09 1.46 13.92
C LEU A 60 8.19 1.74 15.41
N ASN A 61 8.72 2.92 15.74
CA ASN A 61 8.97 3.32 17.12
C ASN A 61 7.79 4.13 17.65
N SER A 62 7.53 4.09 18.94
CA SER A 62 6.61 4.99 19.64
C SER A 62 7.27 5.44 20.92
N ASP A 63 7.45 6.75 21.08
CA ASP A 63 8.18 7.34 22.21
C ASP A 63 9.62 6.80 22.34
N GLY A 64 10.27 6.51 21.20
CA GLY A 64 11.65 6.00 21.12
C GLY A 64 11.80 4.48 21.23
N GLU A 65 10.73 3.75 21.50
CA GLU A 65 10.74 2.28 21.67
C GLU A 65 10.12 1.57 20.46
N THR A 66 10.75 0.52 19.95
CA THR A 66 10.21 -0.28 18.84
C THR A 66 8.94 -1.00 19.26
N VAL A 67 7.79 -0.60 18.70
CA VAL A 67 6.49 -1.21 19.00
C VAL A 67 6.03 -2.20 17.94
N ALA A 68 6.45 -2.02 16.69
CA ALA A 68 6.10 -2.88 15.56
C ALA A 68 7.16 -2.82 14.47
N SER A 69 7.02 -3.66 13.44
CA SER A 69 7.85 -3.65 12.25
C SER A 69 6.99 -3.63 11.00
N LEU A 70 7.36 -2.81 10.02
CA LEU A 70 6.72 -2.68 8.72
C LEU A 70 7.52 -3.44 7.65
N SER A 71 6.89 -4.36 6.95
CA SER A 71 7.49 -5.00 5.78
C SER A 71 6.58 -4.86 4.56
N PHE A 72 7.17 -4.85 3.37
CA PHE A 72 6.41 -4.81 2.13
C PHE A 72 7.12 -5.53 0.98
N SER A 73 6.35 -5.98 0.01
CA SER A 73 6.87 -6.58 -1.20
C SER A 73 5.95 -6.23 -2.35
N PHE A 74 6.50 -5.68 -3.42
CA PHE A 74 5.78 -5.41 -4.67
C PHE A 74 6.44 -6.20 -5.79
N GLU A 75 5.67 -7.09 -6.42
CA GLU A 75 6.02 -7.71 -7.68
C GLU A 75 5.37 -6.91 -8.79
N CYS A 76 6.20 -6.35 -9.66
CA CYS A 76 5.76 -5.48 -10.74
C CYS A 76 6.18 -6.05 -12.09
N SER A 77 5.41 -5.77 -13.14
CA SER A 77 5.80 -6.11 -14.51
C SER A 77 5.36 -5.06 -15.52
N CYS A 78 5.90 -5.19 -16.73
CA CYS A 78 5.40 -4.51 -17.91
C CYS A 78 4.94 -5.54 -18.95
N LYS A 79 3.81 -5.26 -19.60
CA LYS A 79 3.27 -6.13 -20.65
C LYS A 79 4.14 -6.07 -21.92
N ASP A 80 4.53 -4.86 -22.34
CA ASP A 80 5.26 -4.59 -23.58
C ASP A 80 6.37 -3.55 -23.35
N ALA A 81 7.33 -3.46 -24.27
CA ALA A 81 8.35 -2.41 -24.26
C ALA A 81 7.65 -1.03 -24.35
N GLY A 82 7.80 -0.22 -23.29
CA GLY A 82 7.14 1.08 -23.19
C GLY A 82 5.75 1.07 -22.53
N ALA A 83 5.32 -0.05 -21.95
CA ALA A 83 4.20 -0.04 -21.02
C ALA A 83 4.57 0.63 -19.68
N TRP A 84 3.55 1.06 -18.94
CA TRP A 84 3.72 1.52 -17.56
C TRP A 84 3.98 0.34 -16.65
N LEU A 85 4.82 0.54 -15.63
CA LEU A 85 5.01 -0.43 -14.56
C LEU A 85 3.67 -0.68 -13.86
N GLN A 86 3.28 -1.96 -13.79
CA GLN A 86 2.07 -2.38 -13.10
C GLN A 86 2.44 -3.25 -11.91
N VAL A 87 1.75 -3.05 -10.79
CA VAL A 87 1.83 -3.97 -9.65
C VAL A 87 0.98 -5.20 -9.98
N ASP A 88 1.60 -6.37 -9.99
CA ASP A 88 0.91 -7.65 -10.16
C ASP A 88 0.62 -8.32 -8.83
N LYS A 89 1.53 -8.16 -7.85
CA LYS A 89 1.34 -8.61 -6.47
C LYS A 89 1.86 -7.57 -5.50
N SER A 90 1.17 -7.34 -4.40
CA SER A 90 1.74 -6.61 -3.27
C SER A 90 1.37 -7.24 -1.94
N VAL A 91 2.28 -7.11 -0.98
CA VAL A 91 2.07 -7.42 0.44
C VAL A 91 2.56 -6.19 1.21
N ILE A 92 1.76 -5.66 2.13
CA ILE A 92 2.20 -4.67 3.12
C ILE A 92 1.78 -5.20 4.48
N MET A 93 2.75 -5.50 5.34
CA MET A 93 2.55 -6.18 6.61
C MET A 93 3.07 -5.35 7.76
N VAL A 94 2.32 -5.34 8.85
CA VAL A 94 2.80 -4.87 10.15
C VAL A 94 2.85 -6.07 11.09
N SER A 95 4.00 -6.29 11.72
CA SER A 95 4.26 -7.37 12.67
C SER A 95 4.80 -6.82 13.98
N ALA A 96 4.87 -7.67 15.01
CA ALA A 96 5.40 -7.30 16.31
C ALA A 96 6.35 -8.36 16.87
N GLU A 97 7.34 -7.92 17.64
CA GLU A 97 8.25 -8.78 18.40
C GLU A 97 7.53 -9.47 19.58
N PRO A 98 8.03 -10.62 20.10
CA PRO A 98 9.35 -11.25 19.85
C PRO A 98 9.42 -12.28 18.70
N GLU A 99 8.29 -12.65 18.10
CA GLU A 99 8.22 -13.71 17.07
C GLU A 99 8.09 -13.17 15.65
N HIS A 100 8.20 -11.86 15.46
CA HIS A 100 7.83 -11.19 14.21
C HIS A 100 6.43 -11.62 13.74
N MET A 101 5.51 -11.79 14.70
CA MET A 101 4.16 -12.27 14.43
C MET A 101 3.38 -11.18 13.70
N PRO A 102 2.75 -11.47 12.55
CA PRO A 102 1.91 -10.49 11.86
C PRO A 102 0.79 -9.99 12.78
N LEU A 103 0.59 -8.68 12.82
CA LEU A 103 -0.63 -8.07 13.38
C LEU A 103 -1.73 -8.09 12.32
N PHE A 104 -1.34 -7.66 11.11
CA PHE A 104 -2.17 -7.67 9.91
C PHE A 104 -1.28 -7.54 8.67
N HIS A 105 -1.82 -7.91 7.51
CA HIS A 105 -1.24 -7.57 6.23
C HIS A 105 -2.29 -7.33 5.15
N TYR A 106 -1.98 -6.40 4.26
CA TYR A 106 -2.72 -6.10 3.05
C TYR A 106 -2.10 -6.82 1.88
N ASP A 107 -2.90 -7.63 1.20
CA ASP A 107 -2.47 -8.39 0.04
C ASP A 107 -3.22 -7.93 -1.21
N PHE A 108 -2.50 -7.91 -2.31
CA PHE A 108 -3.05 -7.75 -3.64
C PHE A 108 -2.43 -8.78 -4.57
N ASN A 109 -3.25 -9.39 -5.40
CA ASN A 109 -2.86 -10.26 -6.49
C ASN A 109 -3.78 -10.00 -7.68
N ARG A 110 -3.19 -9.45 -8.75
CA ARG A 110 -3.89 -9.09 -9.98
C ARG A 110 -4.43 -10.30 -10.72
N VAL A 111 -3.73 -11.44 -10.68
CA VAL A 111 -4.16 -12.68 -11.34
C VAL A 111 -4.68 -13.63 -10.27
N VAL A 112 -6.00 -13.67 -10.13
CA VAL A 112 -6.69 -14.54 -9.18
C VAL A 112 -6.66 -15.98 -9.72
N GLY A 113 -5.67 -16.76 -9.30
CA GLY A 113 -5.54 -18.18 -9.65
C GLY A 113 -6.18 -19.14 -8.64
N SER A 114 -6.76 -18.63 -7.56
CA SER A 114 -7.31 -19.39 -6.43
C SER A 114 -8.64 -18.81 -5.95
N GLU A 115 -9.19 -19.36 -4.87
CA GLU A 115 -10.42 -18.86 -4.21
C GLU A 115 -10.17 -17.65 -3.31
N ILE A 116 -8.95 -17.09 -3.29
CA ILE A 116 -8.58 -15.95 -2.45
C ILE A 116 -8.93 -14.64 -3.20
N PRO A 117 -9.52 -13.62 -2.53
CA PRO A 117 -9.79 -12.33 -3.18
C PRO A 117 -8.52 -11.69 -3.75
N GLY A 118 -8.65 -11.04 -4.92
CA GLY A 118 -7.53 -10.32 -5.54
C GLY A 118 -7.02 -9.13 -4.72
N ALA A 119 -7.79 -8.61 -3.77
CA ALA A 119 -7.35 -7.65 -2.77
C ALA A 119 -8.01 -8.00 -1.43
N HIS A 120 -7.23 -8.11 -0.36
CA HIS A 120 -7.76 -8.46 0.97
C HIS A 120 -6.85 -7.97 2.09
N ILE A 121 -7.40 -7.98 3.30
CA ILE A 121 -6.67 -7.76 4.55
C ILE A 121 -6.80 -9.03 5.39
N ASN A 122 -5.68 -9.50 5.92
CA ASN A 122 -5.66 -10.53 6.96
C ASN A 122 -5.35 -9.86 8.29
N ILE A 123 -6.16 -10.19 9.31
CA ILE A 123 -6.02 -9.68 10.67
C ILE A 123 -5.77 -10.86 11.60
N PHE A 124 -4.71 -10.77 12.40
CA PHE A 124 -4.30 -11.84 13.32
C PHE A 124 -4.92 -11.56 14.68
N GLY A 125 -6.17 -12.02 14.84
CA GLY A 125 -7.07 -11.63 15.93
C GLY A 125 -6.66 -12.07 17.35
N SER A 126 -5.73 -13.01 17.49
CA SER A 126 -5.16 -13.42 18.78
C SER A 126 -3.76 -12.85 18.94
N ASN A 127 -3.65 -11.57 19.34
CA ASN A 127 -2.33 -10.99 19.54
C ASN A 127 -2.28 -10.10 20.78
N ASP A 128 -1.72 -10.65 21.87
CA ASP A 128 -1.32 -9.89 23.06
C ASP A 128 -0.39 -8.73 22.68
N ALA A 129 0.40 -8.86 21.61
CA ALA A 129 1.23 -7.78 21.11
C ALA A 129 0.40 -6.60 20.59
N ALA A 130 -0.70 -6.83 19.85
CA ALA A 130 -1.56 -5.73 19.40
C ALA A 130 -2.17 -4.98 20.60
N THR A 131 -2.66 -5.71 21.60
CA THR A 131 -3.18 -5.14 22.85
C THR A 131 -2.09 -4.36 23.60
N ARG A 132 -0.88 -4.92 23.70
CA ARG A 132 0.28 -4.29 24.34
C ARG A 132 0.64 -2.98 23.65
N ILE A 133 0.75 -2.98 22.32
CA ILE A 133 1.02 -1.78 21.51
C ILE A 133 -0.07 -0.73 21.75
N MET A 134 -1.35 -1.12 21.64
CA MET A 134 -2.47 -0.21 21.85
C MET A 134 -2.50 0.46 23.24
N LEU A 135 -1.95 -0.20 24.26
CA LEU A 135 -1.81 0.35 25.62
C LEU A 135 -0.51 1.15 25.82
N SER A 136 0.58 0.78 25.13
CA SER A 136 1.89 1.44 25.27
C SER A 136 1.94 2.79 24.56
N CYS A 137 1.23 2.96 23.44
CA CYS A 137 1.17 4.17 22.60
C CYS A 137 0.40 5.35 23.25
N GLY A 138 0.71 5.64 24.51
CA GLY A 138 -0.12 6.45 25.43
C GLY A 138 -0.08 7.96 25.25
N ASN A 139 0.77 8.49 24.37
CA ASN A 139 0.81 9.92 24.10
C ASN A 139 -0.22 10.37 23.05
N GLY A 140 -0.60 9.46 22.14
CA GLY A 140 -1.67 9.68 21.17
C GLY A 140 -3.06 9.73 21.82
N SER A 141 -3.97 10.53 21.26
CA SER A 141 -5.34 10.68 21.79
C SER A 141 -6.11 9.36 21.89
N ARG A 142 -5.94 8.45 20.91
CA ARG A 142 -6.52 7.10 20.92
C ARG A 142 -5.91 6.24 22.04
N GLY A 143 -4.58 6.23 22.16
CA GLY A 143 -3.89 5.49 23.23
C GLY A 143 -4.29 5.97 24.63
N LYS A 144 -4.39 7.29 24.84
CA LYS A 144 -4.91 7.89 26.09
C LYS A 144 -6.32 7.39 26.42
N SER A 145 -7.19 7.37 25.41
CA SER A 145 -8.58 6.91 25.57
C SER A 145 -8.64 5.42 25.91
N ARG A 146 -7.86 4.58 25.22
CA ARG A 146 -7.77 3.14 25.49
C ARG A 146 -7.23 2.87 26.89
N ARG A 147 -6.15 3.55 27.28
CA ARG A 147 -5.54 3.43 28.62
C ARG A 147 -6.49 3.87 29.73
N LYS A 148 -7.21 4.99 29.54
CA LYS A 148 -8.23 5.44 30.49
C LYS A 148 -9.32 4.41 30.69
N LYS A 149 -9.83 3.83 29.59
CA LYS A 149 -10.86 2.77 29.63
C LYS A 149 -10.35 1.51 30.33
N TYR A 150 -9.09 1.13 30.08
CA TYR A 150 -8.45 0.01 30.76
C TYR A 150 -8.33 0.26 32.28
N ILE A 151 -7.84 1.43 32.70
CA ILE A 151 -7.66 1.76 34.12
C ILE A 151 -9.00 1.87 34.85
N ASN A 152 -10.00 2.52 34.23
CA ASN A 152 -11.28 2.79 34.89
C ASN A 152 -12.23 1.59 34.88
N ASP A 153 -12.25 0.84 33.77
CA ASP A 153 -13.30 -0.15 33.50
C ASP A 153 -12.73 -1.58 33.36
N GLY A 154 -11.41 -1.76 33.43
CA GLY A 154 -10.74 -3.05 33.18
C GLY A 154 -10.84 -3.52 31.72
N ALA A 155 -11.33 -2.69 30.81
CA ALA A 155 -11.59 -3.07 29.43
C ALA A 155 -10.31 -3.02 28.59
N PHE A 156 -9.84 -4.19 28.16
CA PHE A 156 -8.71 -4.31 27.24
C PHE A 156 -9.09 -3.81 25.83
N PRO A 157 -8.21 -3.05 25.16
CA PRO A 157 -8.41 -2.72 23.76
C PRO A 157 -8.27 -3.98 22.92
N THR A 158 -9.17 -4.15 21.95
CA THR A 158 -9.13 -5.26 20.99
C THR A 158 -9.05 -4.70 19.57
N PHE A 159 -8.88 -5.59 18.59
CA PHE A 159 -8.89 -5.23 17.17
C PHE A 159 -10.16 -4.49 16.73
N SER A 160 -11.28 -4.61 17.45
CA SER A 160 -12.50 -3.83 17.15
C SER A 160 -12.33 -2.32 17.37
N THR A 161 -11.26 -1.91 18.06
CA THR A 161 -10.94 -0.49 18.31
C THR A 161 -9.91 0.08 17.32
N LEU A 162 -9.43 -0.74 16.38
CA LEU A 162 -8.51 -0.34 15.31
C LEU A 162 -9.29 -0.03 14.03
N HIS A 163 -8.85 0.98 13.29
CA HIS A 163 -9.44 1.36 12.01
C HIS A 163 -8.49 1.00 10.87
N PHE A 164 -8.82 -0.09 10.19
CA PHE A 164 -8.06 -0.57 9.04
C PHE A 164 -8.52 0.13 7.76
N PRO A 165 -7.63 0.84 7.03
CA PRO A 165 -7.99 1.38 5.73
C PRO A 165 -8.32 0.23 4.76
N VAL A 166 -9.44 0.30 4.05
CA VAL A 166 -9.81 -0.69 3.01
C VAL A 166 -9.70 -0.11 1.60
N GLY A 167 -9.10 1.07 1.51
CA GLY A 167 -9.08 1.90 0.33
C GLY A 167 -9.94 3.12 0.57
N GLY A 168 -9.63 4.19 -0.16
CA GLY A 168 -10.48 5.38 -0.17
C GLY A 168 -11.75 5.15 -0.98
N ASP A 169 -12.31 6.25 -1.44
CA ASP A 169 -13.42 6.30 -2.39
C ASP A 169 -13.17 5.53 -3.70
N ARG A 170 -11.90 5.33 -4.11
CA ARG A 170 -11.58 4.86 -5.47
C ARG A 170 -10.51 3.78 -5.58
N PHE A 171 -9.54 3.73 -4.68
CA PHE A 171 -8.37 2.87 -4.85
C PHE A 171 -8.03 2.09 -3.57
N ARG A 172 -7.47 0.89 -3.77
CA ARG A 172 -6.96 0.01 -2.71
C ARG A 172 -5.93 0.72 -1.82
N PRO A 173 -5.76 0.29 -0.55
CA PRO A 173 -4.72 0.82 0.33
C PRO A 173 -3.33 0.74 -0.30
N GLY A 174 -2.58 1.84 -0.21
CA GLY A 174 -1.14 1.90 -0.47
C GLY A 174 -0.34 1.82 0.82
N LEU A 175 0.98 1.92 0.69
CA LEU A 175 1.90 2.02 1.84
C LEU A 175 1.60 3.27 2.68
N GLU A 176 1.19 4.35 2.02
CA GLU A 176 0.77 5.61 2.64
C GLU A 176 -0.39 5.42 3.62
N ASP A 177 -1.37 4.58 3.26
CA ASP A 177 -2.54 4.34 4.09
C ASP A 177 -2.19 3.49 5.31
N VAL A 178 -1.29 2.52 5.15
CA VAL A 178 -0.78 1.70 6.27
C VAL A 178 0.07 2.54 7.22
N LEU A 179 0.96 3.39 6.70
CA LEU A 179 1.76 4.32 7.52
C LEU A 179 0.86 5.30 8.27
N GLN A 180 -0.09 5.92 7.60
CA GLN A 180 -1.01 6.85 8.24
C GLN A 180 -1.85 6.17 9.33
N MET A 181 -2.27 4.92 9.09
CA MET A 181 -2.95 4.13 10.12
C MET A 181 -2.03 3.85 11.30
N ALA A 182 -0.78 3.44 11.09
CA ALA A 182 0.18 3.21 12.17
C ALA A 182 0.43 4.48 13.01
N VAL A 183 0.54 5.65 12.37
CA VAL A 183 0.64 6.94 13.08
C VAL A 183 -0.59 7.22 13.95
N TYR A 184 -1.78 6.96 13.42
CA TYR A 184 -3.01 7.27 14.11
C TYR A 184 -3.43 6.27 15.19
N GLU A 185 -3.14 4.98 14.97
CA GLU A 185 -3.58 3.88 15.81
C GLU A 185 -2.51 3.41 16.79
N PHE A 186 -1.24 3.48 16.40
CA PHE A 186 -0.07 3.08 17.21
C PHE A 186 0.83 4.26 17.57
N HIS A 187 0.44 5.50 17.25
CA HIS A 187 1.18 6.70 17.66
C HIS A 187 2.69 6.64 17.38
N ILE A 188 3.06 6.11 16.22
CA ILE A 188 4.48 5.94 15.89
C ILE A 188 5.18 7.29 15.76
N ASP A 189 6.46 7.30 16.09
CA ASP A 189 7.37 8.44 15.95
C ASP A 189 7.48 8.80 14.47
N THR A 190 7.39 10.11 14.21
CA THR A 190 7.38 10.66 12.85
C THR A 190 8.09 12.00 12.80
N THR A 191 8.52 12.40 11.60
CA THR A 191 8.99 13.76 11.34
C THR A 191 7.84 14.77 11.47
N ALA A 192 8.15 16.06 11.70
CA ALA A 192 7.13 17.09 11.89
C ALA A 192 6.12 17.22 10.71
N ASP A 193 6.58 16.96 9.49
CA ASP A 193 5.84 17.17 8.24
C ASP A 193 5.24 15.88 7.65
N TRP A 194 5.28 14.76 8.39
CA TRP A 194 4.90 13.43 7.91
C TRP A 194 3.58 13.41 7.13
N LYS A 195 2.57 14.16 7.60
CA LYS A 195 1.24 14.17 6.99
C LYS A 195 1.29 14.73 5.58
N ARG A 196 2.06 15.80 5.35
CA ARG A 196 2.23 16.38 4.01
C ARG A 196 2.87 15.38 3.06
N PHE A 197 3.93 14.70 3.50
CA PHE A 197 4.62 13.69 2.70
C PHE A 197 3.75 12.48 2.35
N ILE A 198 2.91 12.02 3.28
CA ILE A 198 1.91 10.98 3.02
C ILE A 198 0.90 11.44 1.95
N GLU A 199 0.35 12.65 2.07
CA GLU A 199 -0.65 13.14 1.11
C GLU A 199 -0.05 13.37 -0.29
N GLU A 200 1.16 13.94 -0.37
CA GLU A 200 1.89 14.15 -1.64
C GLU A 200 2.18 12.81 -2.33
N SER A 201 2.77 11.86 -1.59
CA SER A 201 3.04 10.53 -2.12
C SER A 201 1.77 9.84 -2.59
N ARG A 202 0.70 9.90 -1.80
CA ARG A 202 -0.61 9.31 -2.14
C ARG A 202 -1.21 9.92 -3.39
N ALA A 203 -1.15 11.25 -3.54
CA ALA A 203 -1.65 11.94 -4.73
C ALA A 203 -0.91 11.47 -5.99
N GLU A 204 0.42 11.39 -5.92
CA GLU A 204 1.26 10.88 -7.01
C GLU A 204 0.93 9.42 -7.37
N TYR A 205 0.68 8.57 -6.36
CA TYR A 205 0.27 7.17 -6.61
C TYR A 205 -1.05 7.09 -7.34
N ARG A 206 -2.05 7.83 -6.86
CA ARG A 206 -3.42 7.81 -7.39
C ARG A 206 -3.46 8.36 -8.80
N GLU A 207 -2.66 9.38 -9.10
CA GLU A 207 -2.51 9.89 -10.46
C GLU A 207 -1.98 8.80 -11.41
N ARG A 208 -0.95 8.04 -11.00
CA ARG A 208 -0.42 6.92 -11.79
C ARG A 208 -1.47 5.82 -11.99
N GLN A 209 -2.19 5.43 -10.94
CA GLN A 209 -3.26 4.42 -11.03
C GLN A 209 -4.39 4.90 -11.96
N LEU A 210 -4.78 6.18 -11.88
CA LEU A 210 -5.81 6.75 -12.74
C LEU A 210 -5.37 6.80 -14.20
N LYS A 211 -4.13 7.23 -14.49
CA LYS A 211 -3.58 7.21 -15.85
C LYS A 211 -3.56 5.78 -16.43
N ALA A 212 -3.20 4.79 -15.62
CA ALA A 212 -3.25 3.39 -16.02
C ALA A 212 -4.69 2.95 -16.34
N LEU A 213 -5.65 3.27 -15.48
CA LEU A 213 -7.07 2.93 -15.68
C LEU A 213 -7.66 3.62 -16.92
N ILE A 214 -7.38 4.91 -17.14
CA ILE A 214 -7.83 5.65 -18.34
C ILE A 214 -7.27 5.00 -19.61
N ARG A 215 -6.02 4.55 -19.60
CA ARG A 215 -5.44 3.85 -20.76
C ARG A 215 -6.10 2.50 -21.03
N GLU A 216 -6.57 1.82 -19.98
CA GLU A 216 -7.32 0.56 -20.11
C GLU A 216 -8.76 0.79 -20.59
N PHE A 217 -9.38 1.93 -20.22
CA PHE A 217 -10.75 2.28 -20.56
C PHE A 217 -10.85 3.70 -21.16
N PRO A 218 -10.18 3.95 -22.31
CA PRO A 218 -10.06 5.30 -22.84
C PRO A 218 -11.39 5.84 -23.36
N ASP A 219 -12.27 4.96 -23.82
CA ASP A 219 -13.63 5.28 -24.26
C ASP A 219 -14.52 5.75 -23.09
N ILE A 220 -14.45 5.10 -21.92
CA ILE A 220 -15.21 5.52 -20.72
C ILE A 220 -14.75 6.91 -20.26
N ALA A 221 -13.44 7.15 -20.25
CA ALA A 221 -12.89 8.45 -19.89
C ALA A 221 -13.34 9.53 -20.89
N TYR A 222 -13.31 9.21 -22.18
CA TYR A 222 -13.78 10.09 -23.25
C TYR A 222 -15.26 10.47 -23.09
N ASP A 223 -16.14 9.47 -22.94
CA ASP A 223 -17.58 9.69 -22.81
C ASP A 223 -17.92 10.52 -21.56
N THR A 224 -17.19 10.29 -20.47
CA THR A 224 -17.33 11.07 -19.24
C THR A 224 -16.96 12.52 -19.48
N LEU A 225 -15.78 12.80 -20.07
CA LEU A 225 -15.34 14.17 -20.35
C LEU A 225 -16.26 14.90 -21.33
N LYS A 226 -16.78 14.20 -22.34
CA LYS A 226 -17.77 14.74 -23.28
C LYS A 226 -19.07 15.13 -22.57
N ARG A 227 -19.61 14.26 -21.72
CA ARG A 227 -20.84 14.51 -20.95
C ARG A 227 -20.71 15.69 -19.99
N GLU A 228 -19.54 15.86 -19.41
CA GLU A 228 -19.23 16.99 -18.51
C GLU A 228 -18.87 18.29 -19.28
N GLY A 229 -18.91 18.28 -20.62
CA GLY A 229 -18.68 19.46 -21.45
C GLY A 229 -17.20 19.85 -21.62
N TYR A 230 -16.26 18.98 -21.24
CA TYR A 230 -14.82 19.20 -21.44
C TYR A 230 -14.32 18.80 -22.84
N LEU A 231 -15.12 18.06 -23.61
CA LEU A 231 -14.80 17.65 -24.97
C LEU A 231 -15.98 17.89 -25.91
N ASP A 232 -15.68 18.37 -27.11
CA ASP A 232 -16.62 18.42 -28.22
C ASP A 232 -16.87 17.02 -28.82
N ALA A 233 -17.94 16.91 -29.62
CA ALA A 233 -18.28 15.69 -30.34
C ALA A 233 -17.18 15.30 -31.35
N SER A 234 -16.29 14.43 -30.89
CA SER A 234 -15.23 13.77 -31.65
C SER A 234 -15.45 12.25 -31.65
N VAL A 235 -14.58 11.51 -32.33
CA VAL A 235 -14.64 10.04 -32.36
C VAL A 235 -14.03 9.48 -31.08
N PRO A 236 -14.73 8.62 -30.32
CA PRO A 236 -14.19 8.01 -29.11
C PRO A 236 -12.99 7.11 -29.44
N PRO A 237 -11.97 7.04 -28.56
CA PRO A 237 -10.84 6.13 -28.74
C PRO A 237 -11.28 4.67 -28.61
N GLU A 238 -10.66 3.77 -29.39
CA GLU A 238 -10.93 2.34 -29.28
C GLU A 238 -10.40 1.77 -27.96
N ARG A 239 -11.20 0.90 -27.34
CA ARG A 239 -10.81 0.19 -26.13
C ARG A 239 -9.88 -0.98 -26.48
N PRO A 240 -8.74 -1.14 -25.79
CA PRO A 240 -7.91 -2.34 -25.95
C PRO A 240 -8.66 -3.60 -25.45
N HIS A 241 -8.53 -4.71 -26.19
CA HIS A 241 -9.12 -5.99 -25.78
C HIS A 241 -8.54 -6.48 -24.44
N ARG A 242 -9.40 -6.91 -23.52
CA ARG A 242 -9.03 -7.44 -22.21
C ARG A 242 -9.72 -8.78 -21.97
N ASP A 243 -8.93 -9.80 -21.65
CA ASP A 243 -9.46 -11.03 -21.05
C ASP A 243 -9.75 -10.76 -19.58
N GLU A 244 -11.02 -10.55 -19.24
CA GLU A 244 -11.45 -10.44 -17.86
C GLU A 244 -11.58 -11.83 -17.25
N GLY A 245 -10.65 -12.19 -16.37
CA GLY A 245 -10.80 -13.39 -15.54
C GLY A 245 -11.98 -13.21 -14.59
N GLN A 246 -12.83 -14.23 -14.46
CA GLN A 246 -13.95 -14.20 -13.52
C GLN A 246 -13.43 -14.01 -12.08
N SER A 247 -13.86 -12.94 -11.41
CA SER A 247 -13.65 -12.80 -9.97
C SER A 247 -14.49 -13.83 -9.24
N ARG A 248 -13.86 -14.66 -8.40
CA ARG A 248 -14.55 -15.72 -7.66
C ARG A 248 -15.21 -15.25 -6.36
N LEU A 249 -14.96 -14.01 -5.94
CA LEU A 249 -15.53 -13.40 -4.72
C LEU A 249 -16.12 -11.99 -4.95
N THR A 250 -16.16 -11.53 -6.20
CA THR A 250 -16.93 -10.34 -6.60
C THR A 250 -17.88 -10.79 -7.70
N GLN A 251 -19.09 -11.21 -7.30
CA GLN A 251 -20.22 -11.23 -8.23
C GLN A 251 -20.58 -9.77 -8.50
N TYR A 252 -20.41 -9.32 -9.74
CA TYR A 252 -21.13 -8.15 -10.25
C TYR A 252 -22.50 -8.61 -10.75
#